data_AF-A0A537W3Q2-F1
#
_entry.id   AF-A0A537W3Q2-F1
#
_cell.length_a   1.000
_cell.length_b   1.000
_cell.length_c   1.000
_cell.angle_alpha   90.00
_cell.angle_beta   90.00
_cell.angle_gamma   90.00
#
_symmetry.space_group_name_H-M   'P 1'
#
loop_
_entity.id
_entity.type
_entity.pdbx_description
1 polymer ?
#
loop_
_entity_poly.entity_id
_entity_poly.type
_entity_poly.pdbx_seq_one_letter_code
_entity_poly.pdbx_strand_id
1 'polypeptide(L)'
;MLIWLTNFFIFGLWYWELDRGGPGKRATGQDLAPDFLFPQMSDDHIEPLDWRPQFIDYAYVSLTNATAFSPTDTMPLTPMSKVLMGVQSLVSLVTLGLIVSRAVNIL
;
A
#
# COMPACT_ATOMS: atom_id res chain seq x y z
N MET A 1 -2.48 16.08 10.85
CA MET A 1 -3.40 14.95 10.65
C MET A 1 -3.95 14.87 9.23
N LEU A 2 -4.57 15.92 8.68
CA LEU A 2 -5.08 15.88 7.29
C LEU A 2 -3.99 15.50 6.26
N ILE A 3 -2.79 16.09 6.36
CA ILE A 3 -1.65 15.80 5.47
C ILE A 3 -1.27 14.31 5.50
N TRP A 4 -1.30 13.68 6.67
CA TRP A 4 -0.98 12.26 6.85
C TRP A 4 -2.07 11.36 6.23
N LEU A 5 -3.35 11.70 6.45
CA LEU A 5 -4.48 10.99 5.81
C LEU A 5 -4.44 11.10 4.29
N THR A 6 -4.15 12.28 3.74
CA THR A 6 -4.08 12.46 2.28
C THR A 6 -2.93 11.65 1.67
N ASN A 7 -1.77 11.61 2.34
CA ASN A 7 -0.63 10.79 1.92
C ASN A 7 -1.03 9.31 1.84
N PHE A 8 -1.64 8.81 2.92
CA PHE A 8 -2.17 7.45 3.00
C PHE A 8 -3.09 7.10 1.81
N PHE A 9 -4.08 7.94 1.48
CA PHE A 9 -4.99 7.68 0.37
C PHE A 9 -4.31 7.76 -1.01
N ILE A 10 -3.39 8.72 -1.20
CA ILE A 10 -2.65 8.86 -2.46
C ILE A 10 -1.82 7.62 -2.74
N PHE A 11 -1.06 7.12 -1.76
CA PHE A 11 -0.24 5.94 -1.96
C PHE A 11 -1.08 4.66 -2.12
N GLY A 12 -2.20 4.55 -1.41
CA GLY A 12 -3.15 3.44 -1.65
C GLY A 12 -3.67 3.43 -3.08
N LEU A 13 -3.97 4.61 -3.66
CA LEU A 13 -4.36 4.73 -5.06
C LEU A 13 -3.21 4.40 -6.02
N TRP A 14 -1.99 4.84 -5.71
CA TRP A 14 -0.81 4.49 -6.52
C TRP A 14 -0.51 2.99 -6.51
N TYR A 15 -0.69 2.31 -5.37
CA TYR A 15 -0.59 0.85 -5.31
C TYR A 15 -1.66 0.15 -6.14
N TRP A 16 -2.89 0.65 -6.11
CA TRP A 16 -3.96 0.16 -6.99
C TRP A 16 -3.55 0.32 -8.46
N GLU A 17 -3.14 1.51 -8.86
CA GLU A 17 -2.83 1.83 -10.26
C GLU A 17 -1.60 1.08 -10.78
N LEU A 18 -0.61 0.85 -9.93
CA LEU A 18 0.60 0.12 -10.29
C LEU A 18 0.32 -1.37 -10.51
N ASP A 19 -0.40 -1.99 -9.57
CA ASP A 19 -0.50 -3.44 -9.51
C ASP A 19 -1.22 -4.06 -10.72
N ARG A 20 -0.62 -5.13 -11.26
CA ARG A 20 -1.14 -5.93 -12.39
C ARG A 20 -1.37 -5.10 -13.67
N GLY A 21 -0.65 -3.99 -13.81
CA GLY A 21 -0.79 -3.06 -14.93
C GLY A 21 -2.04 -2.16 -14.86
N GLY A 22 -2.61 -2.02 -13.68
CA GLY A 22 -3.66 -1.06 -13.36
C GLY A 22 -5.10 -1.60 -13.40
N PRO A 23 -6.07 -0.82 -12.88
CA PRO A 23 -7.47 -1.21 -12.78
C PRO A 23 -8.10 -1.53 -14.14
N GLY A 24 -7.70 -0.82 -15.20
CA GLY A 24 -8.23 -1.02 -16.55
C GLY A 24 -7.93 -2.41 -17.12
N LYS A 25 -6.71 -2.91 -16.93
CA LYS A 25 -6.32 -4.26 -17.38
C LYS A 25 -6.91 -5.36 -16.50
N ARG A 26 -7.08 -5.07 -15.20
CA ARG A 26 -7.76 -5.97 -14.27
C ARG A 26 -9.24 -6.17 -14.59
N ALA A 27 -9.92 -5.11 -14.99
CA ALA A 27 -11.34 -5.17 -15.36
C ALA A 27 -11.58 -5.96 -16.64
N THR A 28 -10.60 -6.01 -17.55
CA THR A 28 -10.68 -6.76 -18.81
C THR A 28 -10.14 -8.20 -18.70
N GLY A 29 -9.66 -8.61 -17.53
CA GLY A 29 -9.12 -9.95 -17.29
C GLY A 29 -7.76 -10.22 -17.95
N GLN A 30 -7.04 -9.17 -18.35
CA GLN A 30 -5.71 -9.24 -18.96
C GLN A 30 -4.62 -8.83 -17.94
N ASP A 31 -4.77 -9.31 -16.71
CA ASP A 31 -3.87 -9.03 -15.60
C ASP A 31 -2.42 -9.37 -15.98
N LEU A 32 -1.49 -8.44 -15.73
CA LEU A 32 -0.06 -8.76 -15.76
C LEU A 32 0.34 -9.52 -14.48
N ALA A 33 1.57 -10.01 -14.44
CA ALA A 33 2.16 -10.58 -13.23
C ALA A 33 1.99 -9.60 -12.04
N PRO A 34 1.63 -10.11 -10.85
CA PRO A 34 1.36 -9.27 -9.69
C PRO A 34 2.60 -8.47 -9.26
N ASP A 35 2.41 -7.20 -8.92
CA ASP A 35 3.44 -6.34 -8.34
C ASP A 35 3.50 -6.51 -6.81
N PHE A 36 2.39 -6.92 -6.20
CA PHE A 36 2.28 -7.23 -4.78
C PHE A 36 1.78 -8.67 -4.56
N LEU A 37 2.47 -9.39 -3.67
CA LEU A 37 2.03 -10.69 -3.18
C LEU A 37 1.25 -10.49 -1.89
N PHE A 38 -0.06 -10.67 -1.95
CA PHE A 38 -0.92 -10.67 -0.77
C PHE A 38 -0.92 -12.06 -0.12
N PRO A 39 -1.12 -12.17 1.21
CA PRO A 39 -1.16 -13.45 1.91
C PRO A 39 -2.16 -14.45 1.33
N GLN A 40 -3.32 -13.95 0.92
CA GLN A 40 -4.40 -14.72 0.29
C GLN A 40 -3.99 -15.33 -1.06
N MET A 41 -2.92 -14.83 -1.69
CA MET A 41 -2.37 -15.41 -2.93
C MET A 41 -1.32 -16.51 -2.68
N SER A 42 -0.85 -16.65 -1.44
CA SER A 42 0.25 -17.56 -1.10
C SER A 42 -0.23 -18.90 -0.52
N ASP A 43 -1.52 -19.00 -0.17
CA ASP A 43 -2.11 -20.19 0.42
C ASP A 43 -3.37 -20.60 -0.35
N ASP A 44 -3.28 -21.73 -1.06
CA ASP A 44 -4.35 -22.30 -1.87
C ASP A 44 -5.54 -22.82 -1.03
N HIS A 45 -5.41 -22.86 0.30
CA HIS A 45 -6.49 -23.27 1.21
C HIS A 45 -7.40 -22.11 1.63
N ILE A 46 -7.04 -20.86 1.29
CA ILE A 46 -7.83 -19.69 1.65
C ILE A 46 -8.96 -19.50 0.64
N GLU A 47 -10.20 -19.69 1.08
CA GLU A 47 -11.38 -19.35 0.27
C GLU A 47 -11.63 -17.83 0.27
N PRO A 48 -12.07 -17.24 -0.85
CA PRO A 48 -12.37 -17.88 -2.14
C PRO A 48 -11.11 -18.08 -3.01
N LEU A 49 -11.04 -19.22 -3.73
CA LEU A 49 -9.93 -19.55 -4.65
C LEU A 49 -9.74 -18.50 -5.77
N ASP A 50 -10.81 -17.80 -6.14
CA ASP A 50 -10.79 -16.72 -7.15
C ASP A 50 -10.55 -15.34 -6.51
N TRP A 51 -9.97 -15.29 -5.30
CA TRP A 51 -9.72 -14.05 -4.61
C TRP A 51 -8.89 -13.09 -5.46
N ARG A 52 -9.31 -11.83 -5.48
CA ARG A 52 -8.61 -10.75 -6.18
C ARG A 52 -8.47 -9.54 -5.26
N PRO A 53 -7.31 -8.87 -5.28
CA PRO A 53 -7.08 -7.70 -4.45
C PRO A 53 -8.00 -6.56 -4.90
N GLN A 54 -8.79 -6.06 -3.96
CA GLN A 54 -9.63 -4.89 -4.11
C GLN A 54 -8.90 -3.64 -3.61
N PHE A 55 -9.45 -2.45 -3.90
CA PHE A 55 -8.86 -1.19 -3.42
C PHE A 55 -8.57 -1.18 -1.92
N ILE A 56 -9.47 -1.77 -1.13
CA ILE A 56 -9.34 -1.81 0.33
C ILE A 56 -8.07 -2.56 0.77
N ASP A 57 -7.62 -3.56 0.01
CA ASP A 57 -6.39 -4.31 0.31
C ASP A 57 -5.16 -3.42 0.08
N TYR A 58 -5.14 -2.63 -1.01
CA TYR A 58 -4.06 -1.65 -1.25
C TYR A 58 -4.10 -0.48 -0.28
N ALA A 59 -5.29 -0.04 0.12
CA ALA A 59 -5.45 0.95 1.17
C ALA A 59 -4.89 0.37 2.48
N TYR A 60 -5.24 -0.85 2.86
CA TYR A 60 -4.66 -1.49 4.04
C TYR A 60 -3.12 -1.56 3.97
N VAL A 61 -2.54 -1.98 2.85
CA VAL A 61 -1.07 -1.97 2.64
C VAL A 61 -0.48 -0.57 2.79
N SER A 62 -1.14 0.45 2.25
CA SER A 62 -0.72 1.85 2.43
C SER A 62 -0.78 2.29 3.90
N LEU A 63 -1.81 1.88 4.64
CA LEU A 63 -1.97 2.21 6.05
C LEU A 63 -0.83 1.62 6.87
N THR A 64 -0.56 0.34 6.65
CA THR A 64 0.43 -0.43 7.39
C THR A 64 1.84 0.04 7.07
N ASN A 65 2.12 0.36 5.79
CA ASN A 65 3.40 0.93 5.38
C ASN A 65 3.61 2.38 5.87
N ALA A 66 2.56 3.19 5.98
CA ALA A 66 2.64 4.56 6.51
C ALA A 66 2.79 4.61 8.04
N THR A 67 2.21 3.64 8.75
CA THR A 67 2.28 3.57 10.22
C THR A 67 3.51 2.82 10.72
N ALA A 68 4.07 1.90 9.93
CA ALA A 68 5.18 1.01 10.32
C ALA A 68 4.92 0.18 11.60
N PHE A 69 3.64 0.02 11.99
CA PHE A 69 3.22 -0.69 13.21
C PHE A 69 2.45 -2.00 12.93
N SER A 70 2.62 -2.60 11.77
CA SER A 70 1.78 -3.72 11.29
C SER A 70 2.59 -4.94 10.85
N PRO A 71 1.98 -6.15 10.83
CA PRO A 71 2.47 -7.27 10.05
C PRO A 71 2.69 -6.84 8.60
N THR A 72 3.93 -6.84 8.13
CA THR A 72 4.29 -6.60 6.73
C THR A 72 4.03 -7.86 5.91
N ASP A 73 2.76 -8.22 5.77
CA ASP A 73 2.36 -9.49 5.17
C ASP A 73 2.26 -9.40 3.63
N THR A 74 2.22 -8.19 3.07
CA THR A 74 2.21 -7.98 1.62
C THR A 74 3.63 -7.73 1.10
N MET A 75 4.10 -8.60 0.21
CA MET A 75 5.47 -8.52 -0.32
C MET A 75 5.51 -7.78 -1.67
N PRO A 76 6.32 -6.72 -1.82
CA PRO A 76 6.53 -6.08 -3.12
C PRO A 76 7.42 -6.95 -4.01
N LEU A 77 6.88 -7.42 -5.14
CA LEU A 77 7.57 -8.33 -6.06
C LEU A 77 8.41 -7.56 -7.08
N THR A 78 7.90 -6.43 -7.58
CA THR A 78 8.56 -5.65 -8.64
C THR A 78 9.48 -4.55 -8.11
N PRO A 79 10.49 -4.11 -8.88
CA PRO A 79 11.35 -2.99 -8.47
C PRO A 79 10.58 -1.70 -8.21
N MET A 80 9.54 -1.43 -9.00
CA MET A 80 8.71 -0.23 -8.86
C MET A 80 7.89 -0.25 -7.56
N SER A 81 7.28 -1.39 -7.20
CA SER A 81 6.55 -1.52 -5.93
C SER A 81 7.48 -1.36 -4.73
N LYS A 82 8.71 -1.90 -4.79
CA LYS A 82 9.73 -1.70 -3.75
C LYS A 82 10.11 -0.23 -3.55
N VAL A 83 10.38 0.48 -4.65
CA VAL A 83 10.69 1.92 -4.58
C VAL A 83 9.52 2.70 -4.02
N LEU A 84 8.30 2.42 -4.50
CA LEU A 84 7.10 3.13 -4.08
C LEU A 84 6.79 2.91 -2.59
N MET A 85 6.96 1.68 -2.08
CA MET A 85 6.89 1.37 -0.65
C MET A 85 7.94 2.14 0.15
N GLY A 86 9.21 2.12 -0.28
CA GLY A 86 10.27 2.84 0.41
C GLY A 86 10.04 4.36 0.47
N VAL A 87 9.58 4.95 -0.63
CA VAL A 87 9.24 6.38 -0.69
C VAL A 87 8.10 6.70 0.28
N GLN A 88 7.03 5.91 0.30
CA GLN A 88 5.92 6.14 1.22
C GLN A 88 6.38 6.11 2.68
N SER A 89 7.20 5.12 3.07
CA SER A 89 7.70 5.01 4.45
C SER A 89 8.53 6.24 4.84
N LEU A 90 9.42 6.71 3.96
CA LEU A 90 10.22 7.92 4.20
C LEU A 90 9.35 9.17 4.36
N VAL A 91 8.39 9.38 3.46
CA VAL A 91 7.49 10.55 3.54
C VAL A 91 6.62 10.48 4.80
N SER A 92 6.18 9.28 5.18
CA SER A 92 5.38 9.07 6.40
C SER A 92 6.17 9.38 7.66
N LEU A 93 7.42 8.93 7.74
CA LEU A 93 8.34 9.26 8.85
C LEU A 93 8.58 10.76 8.97
N VAL A 94 8.86 11.44 7.87
CA VAL A 94 9.05 12.90 7.85
C VAL A 94 7.77 13.62 8.29
N THR A 95 6.62 13.21 7.77
CA THR A 95 5.32 13.81 8.12
C THR A 95 5.01 13.63 9.61
N LEU A 96 5.22 12.44 10.15
CA LEU A 96 5.01 12.15 11.57
C LEU A 96 5.96 12.97 12.45
N GLY A 97 7.25 13.02 12.10
CA GLY A 97 8.26 13.81 12.80
C GLY A 97 7.93 15.30 12.84
N LEU A 98 7.46 15.87 11.72
CA LEU A 98 7.01 17.26 11.65
C LEU A 98 5.78 17.52 12.51
N ILE A 99 4.82 16.60 12.54
CA ILE A 99 3.62 16.72 13.38
C ILE A 99 4.01 16.72 14.86
N VAL A 100 4.89 15.79 15.29
CA VAL A 100 5.37 15.72 16.68
C VAL A 100 6.18 16.97 17.04
N SER A 101 7.10 17.41 16.18
CA SER A 101 7.88 18.62 16.39
C SER A 101 6.98 19.86 16.56
N ARG A 102 5.94 20.00 15.72
CA ARG A 102 4.96 21.09 15.88
C ARG A 102 4.15 20.98 17.16
N ALA A 103 3.74 19.77 17.56
CA ALA A 103 2.99 19.58 18.79
C ALA A 103 3.80 20.01 20.02
N VAL A 104 5.09 19.62 20.08
CA VAL A 104 5.99 20.02 21.17
C VAL A 104 6.25 21.53 21.18
N ASN A 105 6.40 22.17 20.01
CA ASN A 105 6.67 23.61 19.93
C ASN A 105 5.47 24.51 20.30
N ILE A 106 4.25 23.97 20.31
CA ILE A 106 3.02 24.71 20.62
C ILE A 106 2.60 24.54 22.10
N LEU A 107 3.20 23.58 22.81
CA LEU A 107 3.08 23.39 24.26
C LEU A 107 4.02 24.35 25.02
#